data_AF-A0A924JZS6-F1
#
_entry.id   AF-A0A924JZS6-F1
#
_cell.length_a   1.000
_cell.length_b   1.000
_cell.length_c   1.000
_cell.angle_alpha   90.00
_cell.angle_beta   90.00
_cell.angle_gamma   90.00
#
_symmetry.space_group_name_H-M   'P 1'
#
loop_
_entity.id
_entity.type
_entity.pdbx_description
1 polymer ?
#
loop_
_entity_poly.entity_id
_entity_poly.type
_entity_poly.pdbx_seq_one_letter_code
_entity_poly.pdbx_strand_id
1 'polypeptide(L)'
;MNAPAPAASLMSGDDFRESLRRYKPRVFLDGRQVTSVADERGFGPGINAIALTYDYALKPKYAPIMTALQHTSGKTVNRLSHTNTSSGDLLNKLEAVRLVCQETGCAQRYLTLDALN
;
A
#
# COMPACT_ATOMS: atom_id res chain seq x y z
N MET A 1 -31.51 -11.70 8.23
CA MET A 1 -31.08 -11.04 6.98
C MET A 1 -29.67 -10.54 7.23
N ASN A 2 -28.67 -11.16 6.61
CA ASN A 2 -27.28 -10.74 6.78
C ASN A 2 -27.10 -9.41 6.06
N ALA A 3 -26.71 -8.37 6.79
CA ALA A 3 -26.30 -7.12 6.19
C ALA A 3 -25.18 -7.42 5.19
N PRO A 4 -25.22 -6.85 3.97
CA PRO A 4 -24.12 -6.99 3.04
C PRO A 4 -22.85 -6.47 3.71
N ALA A 5 -21.76 -7.24 3.67
CA ALA A 5 -20.47 -6.80 4.15
C ALA A 5 -20.14 -5.45 3.47
N PRO A 6 -19.67 -4.44 4.21
CA PRO A 6 -19.32 -3.15 3.61
C PRO A 6 -18.35 -3.41 2.46
N ALA A 7 -18.64 -2.84 1.29
CA ALA A 7 -17.75 -2.87 0.15
C ALA A 7 -16.36 -2.47 0.65
N ALA A 8 -15.37 -3.36 0.50
CA ALA A 8 -14.06 -3.16 1.11
C ALA A 8 -13.46 -1.85 0.60
N SER A 9 -13.52 -0.80 1.42
CA SER A 9 -12.96 0.50 1.07
C SER A 9 -11.44 0.39 1.15
N LEU A 10 -10.76 0.85 0.10
CA LEU A 10 -9.32 1.02 0.14
C LEU A 10 -8.97 1.95 1.31
N MET A 11 -7.92 1.60 2.05
CA MET A 11 -7.40 2.43 3.14
C MET A 11 -6.73 3.69 2.56
N SER A 12 -6.84 4.81 3.28
CA SER A 12 -6.00 5.99 3.09
C SER A 12 -4.61 5.81 3.72
N GLY A 13 -3.69 6.74 3.47
CA GLY A 13 -2.40 6.79 4.12
C GLY A 13 -2.51 6.95 5.64
N ASP A 14 -3.51 7.68 6.12
CA ASP A 14 -3.77 7.84 7.55
C ASP A 14 -4.32 6.56 8.17
N ASP A 15 -5.24 5.87 7.48
CA ASP A 15 -5.70 4.53 7.90
C ASP A 15 -4.52 3.55 7.98
N PHE A 16 -3.56 3.63 7.04
CA PHE A 16 -2.35 2.82 7.08
C PHE A 16 -1.49 3.15 8.29
N ARG A 17 -1.22 4.42 8.58
CA ARG A 17 -0.47 4.82 9.79
C ARG A 17 -1.15 4.32 11.07
N GLU A 18 -2.47 4.47 11.15
CA GLU A 18 -3.24 3.96 12.29
C GLU A 18 -3.20 2.44 12.38
N SER A 19 -3.18 1.75 11.24
CA SER A 19 -3.03 0.30 11.23
C SER A 19 -1.72 -0.19 11.83
N LEU A 20 -0.63 0.56 11.66
CA LEU A 20 0.67 0.22 12.22
C LEU A 20 0.66 0.27 13.76
N ARG A 21 -0.10 1.18 14.39
CA ARG A 21 -0.18 1.30 15.86
C ARG A 21 -0.78 0.07 16.55
N ARG A 22 -1.57 -0.70 15.81
CA ARG A 22 -2.17 -1.97 16.29
C ARG A 22 -1.13 -3.09 16.41
N TYR A 23 0.00 -2.98 15.74
CA TYR A 23 1.07 -3.98 15.83
C TYR A 23 2.05 -3.64 16.97
N LYS A 24 2.60 -4.69 17.60
CA LYS A 24 3.62 -4.59 18.65
C LYS A 24 4.86 -5.43 18.30
N PRO A 25 5.53 -5.15 17.17
CA PRO A 25 6.75 -5.88 16.80
C PRO A 25 7.90 -5.52 17.75
N ARG A 26 8.82 -6.45 17.96
CA ARG A 26 10.03 -6.21 18.74
C ARG A 26 11.11 -5.58 17.85
N VAL A 27 11.17 -4.25 17.84
CA VAL A 27 12.09 -3.45 17.01
C VAL A 27 13.03 -2.63 17.88
N PHE A 28 14.28 -2.46 17.44
CA PHE A 28 15.28 -1.63 18.10
C PHE A 28 15.85 -0.60 17.12
N LEU A 29 16.10 0.61 17.58
CA LEU A 29 16.78 1.69 16.86
C LEU A 29 17.87 2.25 17.77
N ASP A 30 19.12 2.31 17.29
CA ASP A 30 20.28 2.79 18.04
C ASP A 30 20.42 2.13 19.43
N GLY A 31 20.21 0.82 19.48
CA GLY A 31 20.30 0.01 20.71
C GLY A 31 19.11 0.16 21.67
N ARG A 32 18.11 0.98 21.35
CA ARG A 32 16.91 1.21 22.18
C ARG A 32 15.71 0.50 21.61
N GLN A 33 14.92 -0.15 22.45
CA GLN A 33 13.66 -0.76 22.02
C GLN A 33 12.63 0.32 21.68
N VAL A 34 12.02 0.21 20.50
CA VAL A 34 10.96 1.09 20.02
C VAL A 34 9.62 0.63 20.56
N THR A 35 8.84 1.55 21.13
CA THR A 35 7.50 1.25 21.72
C THR A 35 6.38 1.27 20.69
N SER A 36 6.50 2.11 19.65
CA SER A 36 5.57 2.23 18.53
C SER A 36 6.34 2.51 17.25
N VAL A 37 6.31 1.58 16.30
CA VAL A 37 6.93 1.80 14.98
C VAL A 37 6.29 2.98 14.25
N ALA A 38 4.98 3.14 14.40
CA ALA A 38 4.21 4.20 13.73
C ALA A 38 4.59 5.61 14.20
N ASP A 39 4.98 5.75 15.47
CA ASP A 39 5.22 7.05 16.11
C ASP A 39 6.72 7.33 16.33
N GLU A 40 7.61 6.38 16.00
CA GLU A 40 9.05 6.56 16.05
C GLU A 40 9.54 7.44 14.89
N ARG A 41 10.14 8.58 15.22
CA ARG A 41 10.54 9.61 14.25
C ARG A 41 11.52 9.08 13.22
N GLY A 42 12.43 8.19 13.62
CA GLY A 42 13.42 7.58 12.72
C GLY A 42 12.80 6.78 11.56
N PHE A 43 11.57 6.27 11.72
CA PHE A 43 10.87 5.48 10.70
C PHE A 43 9.89 6.32 9.88
N GLY A 44 9.61 7.56 10.29
CA GLY A 44 8.66 8.46 9.65
C GLY A 44 8.83 8.58 8.12
N PRO A 45 10.05 8.78 7.58
CA PRO A 45 10.24 8.87 6.13
C PRO A 45 9.78 7.62 5.36
N GLY A 46 10.13 6.41 5.83
CA GLY A 46 9.73 5.16 5.17
C GLY A 46 8.23 4.90 5.29
N ILE A 47 7.64 5.17 6.47
CA ILE A 47 6.20 5.05 6.69
C ILE A 47 5.43 5.99 5.76
N ASN A 48 5.89 7.24 5.61
CA ASN A 48 5.25 8.21 4.72
C ASN A 48 5.36 7.80 3.23
N ALA A 49 6.49 7.24 2.83
CA ALA A 49 6.67 6.73 1.47
C ALA A 49 5.67 5.60 1.14
N ILE A 50 5.48 4.65 2.07
CA ILE A 50 4.46 3.60 1.91
C ILE A 50 3.04 4.18 1.95
N ALA A 51 2.77 5.11 2.87
CA ALA A 51 1.45 5.73 3.03
C ALA A 51 0.95 6.41 1.75
N LEU A 52 1.85 7.07 1.00
CA LEU A 52 1.50 7.70 -0.28
C LEU A 52 0.87 6.71 -1.28
N THR A 53 1.27 5.45 -1.26
CA THR A 53 0.69 4.41 -2.14
C THR A 53 -0.78 4.10 -1.84
N TYR A 54 -1.20 4.29 -0.59
CA TYR A 54 -2.59 4.18 -0.17
C TYR A 54 -3.39 5.39 -0.65
N ASP A 55 -2.87 6.60 -0.40
CA ASP A 55 -3.50 7.84 -0.85
C ASP A 55 -3.67 7.90 -2.37
N TYR A 56 -2.67 7.45 -3.12
CA TYR A 56 -2.70 7.48 -4.59
C TYR A 56 -3.72 6.50 -5.16
N ALA A 57 -4.03 5.41 -4.46
CA ALA A 57 -5.09 4.49 -4.86
C ALA A 57 -6.50 5.07 -4.68
N LEU A 58 -6.66 6.10 -3.86
CA LEU A 58 -7.92 6.82 -3.66
C LEU A 58 -8.11 7.99 -4.63
N LYS A 59 -7.06 8.42 -5.34
CA LYS A 59 -7.14 9.55 -6.28
C LYS A 59 -7.77 9.09 -7.61
N PRO A 60 -8.93 9.64 -8.04
CA PRO A 60 -9.60 9.21 -9.27
C PRO A 60 -8.70 9.29 -10.52
N LYS A 61 -7.84 10.32 -10.60
CA LYS A 61 -6.88 10.49 -11.71
C LYS A 61 -5.87 9.35 -11.84
N TYR A 62 -5.60 8.61 -10.76
CA TYR A 62 -4.63 7.51 -10.75
C TYR A 62 -5.30 6.13 -10.65
N ALA A 63 -6.63 6.07 -10.51
CA ALA A 63 -7.36 4.81 -10.39
C ALA A 63 -7.02 3.78 -11.49
N PRO A 64 -6.83 4.16 -12.78
CA PRO A 64 -6.49 3.19 -13.83
C PRO A 64 -5.19 2.42 -13.59
N ILE A 65 -4.21 3.03 -12.92
CA ILE A 65 -2.88 2.43 -12.69
C ILE A 65 -2.68 2.02 -11.22
N MET A 66 -3.31 2.69 -10.26
CA MET A 66 -3.15 2.42 -8.82
C MET A 66 -4.16 1.41 -8.26
N THR A 67 -5.19 1.04 -9.02
CA THR A 67 -6.17 0.03 -8.62
C THR A 67 -6.32 -1.05 -9.68
N ALA A 68 -6.84 -2.21 -9.27
CA ALA A 68 -7.12 -3.37 -10.11
C ALA A 68 -8.44 -4.02 -9.69
N LEU A 69 -9.14 -4.69 -10.61
CA LEU A 69 -10.23 -5.60 -10.27
C LEU A 69 -9.65 -7.00 -10.05
N GLN A 70 -9.74 -7.51 -8.83
CA GLN A 70 -9.27 -8.86 -8.52
C GLN A 70 -10.29 -9.89 -9.02
N HIS A 71 -9.86 -10.76 -9.92
CA HIS A 71 -10.76 -11.60 -10.73
C HIS A 71 -11.58 -12.63 -9.93
N THR A 72 -11.06 -13.22 -8.85
CA THR A 72 -11.82 -14.24 -8.10
C THR A 72 -12.85 -13.66 -7.12
N SER A 73 -12.57 -12.50 -6.54
CA SER A 73 -13.43 -11.85 -5.55
C SER A 73 -14.29 -10.73 -6.12
N GLY A 74 -13.97 -10.22 -7.31
CA GLY A 74 -14.62 -9.06 -7.92
C GLY A 74 -14.37 -7.75 -7.16
N LYS A 75 -13.42 -7.73 -6.21
CA LYS A 75 -13.12 -6.53 -5.41
C LYS A 75 -12.09 -5.66 -6.13
N THR A 76 -12.27 -4.35 -6.03
CA THR A 76 -11.22 -3.40 -6.35
C THR A 76 -10.14 -3.46 -5.28
N VAL A 77 -8.89 -3.66 -5.70
CA VAL A 77 -7.71 -3.74 -4.82
C VAL A 77 -6.65 -2.75 -5.26
N ASN A 78 -5.69 -2.47 -4.38
CA ASN A 78 -4.51 -1.69 -4.75
C ASN A 78 -3.67 -2.48 -5.76
N ARG A 79 -3.24 -1.81 -6.84
CA ARG A 79 -2.42 -2.41 -7.90
C ARG A 79 -1.18 -3.09 -7.33
N LEU A 80 -0.50 -2.47 -6.37
CA LEU A 80 0.77 -2.94 -5.78
C LEU A 80 0.61 -4.21 -4.91
N SER A 81 -0.59 -4.77 -4.80
CA SER A 81 -0.85 -6.04 -4.12
C SER A 81 -1.67 -7.00 -4.99
N HIS A 82 -1.79 -6.73 -6.28
CA HIS A 82 -2.54 -7.53 -7.24
C HIS A 82 -1.62 -8.46 -8.05
N THR A 83 -2.07 -9.70 -8.30
CA THR A 83 -1.41 -10.63 -9.22
C THR A 83 -1.68 -10.24 -10.67
N ASN A 84 -0.66 -10.06 -11.48
CA ASN A 84 -0.78 -9.71 -12.89
C ASN A 84 -1.40 -10.88 -13.66
N THR A 85 -2.43 -10.58 -14.44
CA THR A 85 -3.15 -11.57 -15.26
C THR A 85 -2.99 -11.32 -16.76
N SER A 86 -2.29 -10.24 -17.12
CA SER A 86 -2.10 -9.82 -18.50
C SER A 86 -0.82 -8.99 -18.66
N SER A 87 -0.35 -8.83 -19.90
CA SER A 87 0.70 -7.87 -20.22
C SER A 87 0.31 -6.42 -19.89
N GLY A 88 -0.98 -6.09 -19.98
CA GLY A 88 -1.51 -4.79 -19.56
C GLY A 88 -1.31 -4.54 -18.07
N ASP A 89 -1.49 -5.56 -17.22
CA ASP A 89 -1.21 -5.44 -15.79
C ASP A 89 0.29 -5.19 -15.53
N LEU A 90 1.19 -5.82 -16.29
CA LEU A 90 2.64 -5.58 -16.20
C LEU A 90 3.01 -4.13 -16.55
N LEU A 91 2.41 -3.57 -17.61
CA LEU A 91 2.62 -2.17 -17.98
C LEU A 91 2.05 -1.21 -16.93
N ASN A 92 0.83 -1.46 -16.46
CA ASN A 92 0.21 -0.65 -15.41
C ASN A 92 0.98 -0.70 -14.09
N LYS A 93 1.56 -1.86 -13.74
CA LYS A 93 2.50 -2.00 -12.62
C LYS A 93 3.68 -1.06 -12.81
N LEU A 94 4.36 -1.09 -13.96
CA LEU A 94 5.53 -0.25 -14.21
C LEU A 94 5.19 1.24 -14.11
N GLU A 95 4.05 1.67 -14.65
CA GLU A 95 3.58 3.05 -14.54
C GLU A 95 3.22 3.44 -13.09
N ALA A 96 2.59 2.54 -12.34
CA ALA A 96 2.32 2.76 -10.92
C ALA A 96 3.63 2.91 -10.10
N VAL A 97 4.62 2.05 -10.36
CA VAL A 97 5.95 2.13 -9.73
C VAL A 97 6.65 3.43 -10.09
N ARG A 98 6.65 3.80 -11.37
CA ARG A 98 7.22 5.07 -11.84
C ARG A 98 6.61 6.26 -11.11
N LEU A 99 5.27 6.30 -11.04
CA LEU A 99 4.53 7.37 -10.37
C LEU A 99 4.92 7.50 -8.89
N VAL A 100 4.89 6.41 -8.12
CA VAL A 100 5.17 6.50 -6.68
C VAL A 100 6.64 6.81 -6.41
N CYS A 101 7.57 6.27 -7.21
CA CYS A 101 8.99 6.53 -7.05
C CYS A 101 9.40 7.96 -7.42
N GLN A 102 8.67 8.64 -8.33
CA GLN A 102 8.87 10.06 -8.61
C GLN A 102 8.56 10.95 -7.40
N GLU A 103 7.63 10.53 -6.54
CA GLU A 103 7.19 11.30 -5.37
C GLU A 103 7.99 10.98 -4.12
N THR A 104 8.40 9.71 -3.96
CA THR A 104 8.97 9.21 -2.68
C THR A 104 10.39 8.68 -2.80
N GLY A 105 10.95 8.58 -4.01
CA GLY A 105 12.15 7.79 -4.27
C GLY A 105 11.84 6.29 -4.20
N CYS A 106 11.83 5.71 -3.00
CA CYS A 106 11.50 4.29 -2.78
C CYS A 106 10.22 4.16 -1.95
N ALA A 107 9.14 3.66 -2.55
CA ALA A 107 7.85 3.45 -1.87
C ALA A 107 7.72 2.08 -1.18
N GLN A 108 8.71 1.18 -1.36
CA GLN A 108 8.83 -0.18 -0.80
C GLN A 108 7.72 -1.18 -1.18
N ARG A 109 6.45 -0.77 -1.18
CA ARG A 109 5.27 -1.62 -1.33
C ARG A 109 5.19 -2.34 -2.69
N TYR A 110 5.82 -1.82 -3.73
CA TYR A 110 5.87 -2.50 -5.02
C TYR A 110 6.61 -3.86 -4.96
N LEU A 111 7.48 -4.05 -3.97
CA LEU A 111 8.13 -5.34 -3.72
C LEU A 111 7.13 -6.43 -3.30
N THR A 112 5.98 -6.06 -2.72
CA THR A 112 4.90 -7.02 -2.44
C THR A 112 4.40 -7.65 -3.73
N LEU A 113 4.25 -6.84 -4.79
CA LEU A 113 3.85 -7.34 -6.08
C LEU A 113 4.94 -8.23 -6.69
N ASP A 114 6.22 -7.81 -6.62
CA ASP A 114 7.34 -8.59 -7.13
C ASP A 114 7.47 -9.96 -6.44
N ALA A 115 7.19 -10.04 -5.14
CA ALA A 115 7.30 -11.28 -4.39
C ALA A 115 6.14 -12.28 -4.63
N LEU A 116 4.98 -11.78 -5.05
CA LEU A 116 3.76 -12.60 -5.22
C LEU A 116 3.47 -12.99 -6.68
N ASN A 117 4.29 -12.54 -7.65
CA ASN A 117 4.10 -12.76 -9.09
C ASN A 117 5.22 -13.59 -9.72
#